data_AF-T2J5D1-F1
#
_entry.id   AF-T2J5D1-F1
#
_cell.length_a   1.000
_cell.length_b   1.000
_cell.length_c   1.000
_cell.angle_alpha   90.00
_cell.angle_beta   90.00
_cell.angle_gamma   90.00
#
_symmetry.space_group_name_H-M   'P 1'
#
loop_
_entity.id
_entity.type
_entity.pdbx_description
1 polymer ?
#
loop_
_entity_poly.entity_id
_entity_poly.type
_entity_poly.pdbx_seq_one_letter_code
_entity_poly.pdbx_strand_id
1 'polypeptide(L)'
;MEYKTTGWKLDLNTRKAITFTDKNNIGRVKLVGTYDLHFYPIESIKRVRLIRRADGYYCQFILSIDVKIDSSPANSVIGLDVGLESFYTDQNGQKIDNPRFLRKGEKKLKKLQRRLSRKQKGSSNRRKARAKLAKAHLKISRQRKDFAIKLARCVIYSNDVIAYEDLRNKELTKKSLSSKIN
;
A
#
# COMPACT_ATOMS: atom_id res chain seq x y z
N MET A 1 2.58 7.75 14.99
CA MET A 1 2.08 8.96 15.67
C MET A 1 1.32 9.79 14.68
N GLU A 2 0.25 10.45 15.11
CA GLU A 2 -0.55 11.34 14.27
C GLU A 2 -0.58 12.72 14.92
N TYR A 3 -0.29 13.73 14.12
CA TYR A 3 -0.37 15.13 14.47
C TYR A 3 -1.47 15.76 13.63
N LYS A 4 -2.31 16.59 14.24
CA LYS A 4 -3.35 17.36 13.54
C LYS A 4 -2.68 18.59 12.90
N THR A 5 -3.17 19.78 13.19
CA THR A 5 -2.65 21.05 12.70
C THR A 5 -1.49 21.59 13.54
N THR A 6 -1.23 21.03 14.72
CA THR A 6 -0.17 21.46 15.65
C THR A 6 0.79 20.31 15.98
N GLY A 7 1.94 20.65 16.59
CA GLY A 7 2.96 19.69 17.00
C GLY A 7 4.01 19.37 15.93
N TRP A 8 3.95 20.06 14.79
CA TRP A 8 4.93 19.95 13.70
C TRP A 8 5.08 21.30 12.99
N LYS A 9 6.25 21.53 12.39
CA LYS A 9 6.55 22.69 11.54
C LYS A 9 7.40 22.24 10.36
N LEU A 10 6.97 22.51 9.13
CA LEU A 10 7.80 22.31 7.93
C LEU A 10 8.81 23.46 7.81
N ASP A 11 9.99 23.15 7.27
CA ASP A 11 10.93 24.17 6.83
C ASP A 11 10.33 24.98 5.68
N LEU A 12 10.10 26.28 5.89
CA LEU A 12 9.40 27.15 4.94
C LEU A 12 10.21 27.39 3.66
N ASN A 13 11.54 27.38 3.75
CA ASN A 13 12.41 27.70 2.62
C ASN A 13 12.64 26.50 1.70
N THR A 14 12.83 25.32 2.30
CA THR A 14 13.21 24.12 1.54
C THR A 14 12.12 23.06 1.47
N ARG A 15 11.20 23.04 2.44
CA ARG A 15 10.25 21.95 2.71
C ARG A 15 10.87 20.55 2.72
N LYS A 16 12.19 20.45 2.92
CA LYS A 16 12.97 19.20 2.97
C LYS A 16 13.28 18.77 4.40
N ALA A 17 12.79 19.50 5.39
CA ALA A 17 12.87 19.12 6.79
C ALA A 17 11.55 19.43 7.50
N ILE A 18 11.28 18.66 8.53
CA ILE A 18 10.14 18.85 9.42
C ILE A 18 10.63 18.77 10.87
N THR A 19 10.16 19.69 11.69
CA THR A 19 10.44 19.73 13.13
C THR A 19 9.20 19.30 13.88
N PHE A 20 9.31 18.25 14.68
CA PHE A 20 8.26 17.83 15.60
C PHE A 20 8.52 18.43 16.98
N THR A 21 7.53 19.13 17.52
CA THR A 21 7.62 19.84 18.82
C THR A 21 6.84 19.13 19.91
N ASP A 22 6.69 17.82 19.79
CA ASP A 22 5.99 17.01 20.78
C ASP A 22 6.90 16.62 21.95
N LYS A 23 6.31 15.98 22.97
CA LYS A 23 7.05 15.46 24.13
C LYS A 23 7.89 14.21 23.82
N ASN A 24 7.93 13.75 22.58
CA ASN A 24 8.65 12.53 22.19
C ASN A 24 10.08 12.80 21.74
N ASN A 25 10.55 14.06 21.83
CA ASN A 25 11.93 14.46 21.54
C ASN A 25 12.45 14.00 20.18
N ILE A 26 11.59 13.97 19.15
CA ILE A 26 12.01 13.65 17.78
C ILE A 26 12.86 14.79 17.20
N GLY A 27 12.47 16.04 17.47
CA GLY A 27 13.17 17.21 16.97
C GLY A 27 13.04 17.40 15.45
N ARG A 28 14.10 17.91 14.83
CA ARG A 28 14.18 18.21 13.39
C ARG A 28 14.68 16.99 12.62
N VAL A 29 13.90 16.54 11.63
CA VAL A 29 14.27 15.43 10.75
C VAL A 29 14.25 15.86 9.28
N LYS A 30 15.17 15.29 8.50
CA LYS A 30 15.21 15.47 7.05
C LYS A 30 14.15 14.59 6.38
N LEU A 31 13.40 15.18 5.45
CA LEU A 31 12.49 14.47 4.55
C LEU A 31 13.29 14.01 3.33
N VAL A 32 13.15 12.73 3.00
CA VAL A 32 13.79 12.12 1.83
C VAL A 32 12.68 11.57 0.94
N GLY A 33 12.58 12.09 -0.27
CA GLY A 33 11.55 11.72 -1.23
C GLY A 33 11.68 12.48 -2.53
N THR A 34 10.95 12.04 -3.54
CA THR A 34 10.93 12.64 -4.88
C THR A 34 9.86 13.72 -5.05
N TYR A 35 8.86 13.77 -4.16
CA TYR A 35 7.77 14.72 -4.25
C TYR A 35 8.21 16.11 -3.78
N ASP A 36 7.90 17.12 -4.59
CA ASP A 36 8.06 18.52 -4.19
C ASP A 36 6.86 18.95 -3.34
N LEU A 37 7.13 19.24 -2.07
CA LEU A 37 6.11 19.73 -1.14
C LEU A 37 5.77 21.21 -1.37
N HIS A 38 6.50 21.95 -2.21
CA HIS A 38 6.14 23.33 -2.58
C HIS A 38 4.84 23.41 -3.37
N PHE A 39 4.51 22.36 -4.10
CA PHE A 39 3.30 22.29 -4.92
C PHE A 39 2.01 22.49 -4.11
N TYR A 40 1.99 22.09 -2.83
CA TYR A 40 0.80 22.19 -1.97
C TYR A 40 0.94 23.33 -0.95
N PRO A 41 -0.07 24.20 -0.78
CA PRO A 41 -0.08 25.17 0.31
C PRO A 41 0.02 24.49 1.68
N ILE A 42 0.71 25.10 2.65
CA ILE A 42 0.92 24.48 3.97
C ILE A 42 -0.42 24.33 4.71
N GLU A 43 -1.31 25.29 4.51
CA GLU A 43 -2.66 25.38 5.08
C GLU A 43 -3.56 24.23 4.62
N SER A 44 -3.24 23.63 3.47
CA SER A 44 -3.92 22.44 2.96
C SER A 44 -3.56 21.18 3.75
N ILE A 45 -2.39 21.14 4.42
CA ILE A 45 -1.96 20.01 5.25
C ILE A 45 -2.78 19.98 6.53
N LYS A 46 -3.70 19.03 6.65
CA LYS A 46 -4.56 18.88 7.83
C LYS A 46 -3.99 17.95 8.88
N ARG A 47 -3.17 16.97 8.47
CA ARG A 47 -2.54 16.02 9.39
C ARG A 47 -1.18 15.57 8.88
N VAL A 48 -0.30 15.28 9.82
CA VAL A 48 0.99 14.63 9.59
C VAL A 48 1.05 13.33 10.37
N ARG A 49 1.40 12.24 9.72
CA ARG A 49 1.54 10.92 10.35
C ARG A 49 2.97 10.43 10.24
N LEU A 50 3.58 10.12 11.38
CA LEU A 50 4.83 9.38 11.44
C LEU A 50 4.53 7.88 11.56
N ILE A 51 4.82 7.14 10.49
CA ILE A 51 4.50 5.72 10.35
C ILE A 51 5.79 4.91 10.35
N ARG A 52 5.90 3.94 11.27
CA ARG A 52 6.99 2.97 11.26
C ARG A 52 6.58 1.74 10.45
N ARG A 53 7.38 1.37 9.45
CA ARG A 53 7.30 0.11 8.73
C ARG A 53 8.57 -0.71 8.94
N ALA A 54 8.62 -1.90 8.39
CA ALA A 54 9.74 -2.83 8.58
C ALA A 54 11.07 -2.32 7.97
N ASP A 55 11.00 -1.39 7.02
CA ASP A 55 12.13 -0.83 6.29
C ASP A 55 12.48 0.61 6.66
N GLY A 56 11.67 1.29 7.48
CA GLY A 56 11.99 2.64 7.92
C GLY A 56 10.80 3.39 8.49
N TYR A 57 11.00 4.69 8.69
CA TYR A 57 9.98 5.64 9.08
C TYR A 57 9.53 6.45 7.87
N TYR A 58 8.23 6.75 7.84
CA TYR A 58 7.58 7.52 6.78
C TYR A 58 6.86 8.69 7.40
N CYS A 59 7.02 9.87 6.81
CA CYS A 59 6.19 11.04 7.08
C CYS A 59 5.09 11.09 6.01
N GLN A 60 3.83 10.89 6.41
CA GLN A 60 2.68 10.99 5.53
C GLN A 60 1.94 12.30 5.79
N PHE A 61 1.73 13.07 4.74
CA PHE A 61 0.94 14.30 4.76
C PHE A 61 -0.47 13.98 4.28
N ILE A 62 -1.47 14.48 5.01
CA ILE A 62 -2.88 14.40 4.62
C ILE A 62 -3.30 15.81 4.24
N LEU A 63 -3.70 15.96 2.98
CA LEU A 63 -4.06 17.22 2.37
C LEU A 63 -5.58 17.33 2.25
N SER A 64 -6.10 18.53 2.43
CA SER A 64 -7.45 18.92 2.08
C SER A 64 -7.35 19.83 0.87
N ILE A 65 -7.56 19.23 -0.30
CA ILE A 65 -7.52 19.90 -1.60
C ILE A 65 -8.71 19.43 -2.42
N ASP A 66 -9.24 20.31 -3.26
CA ASP A 66 -10.22 19.91 -4.27
C ASP A 66 -9.47 19.31 -5.45
N VAL A 67 -9.60 18.00 -5.65
CA VAL A 67 -8.91 17.30 -6.75
C VAL A 67 -9.86 17.24 -7.92
N LYS A 68 -9.67 18.17 -8.87
CA LYS A 68 -10.32 18.09 -10.18
C LYS A 68 -9.48 17.21 -11.09
N ILE A 69 -10.08 16.13 -11.57
CA ILE A 69 -9.46 15.26 -12.56
C ILE A 69 -10.14 15.58 -13.88
N ASP A 70 -9.42 16.24 -14.78
CA ASP A 70 -9.89 16.42 -16.15
C ASP A 70 -9.82 15.06 -16.86
N SER A 71 -10.98 14.49 -17.17
CA SER A 71 -11.10 13.26 -17.94
C SER A 71 -12.16 13.42 -19.02
N SER A 72 -11.80 13.11 -20.26
CA SER A 72 -12.78 12.96 -21.34
C SER A 72 -13.60 11.67 -21.13
N PRO A 73 -14.89 11.65 -21.49
CA PRO A 73 -15.69 10.43 -21.45
C PRO A 73 -15.06 9.32 -22.29
N ALA A 74 -14.90 8.13 -21.70
CA ALA A 74 -14.39 6.96 -22.42
C ALA A 74 -15.46 6.30 -23.30
N ASN A 75 -16.74 6.60 -23.06
CA ASN A 75 -17.94 5.97 -23.62
C ASN A 75 -17.90 4.44 -23.52
N SER A 76 -17.38 3.92 -22.40
CA SER A 76 -17.18 2.48 -22.18
C SER A 76 -17.72 2.03 -20.82
N VAL A 77 -18.35 0.87 -20.82
CA VAL A 77 -18.87 0.18 -19.63
C VAL A 77 -18.21 -1.19 -19.54
N ILE A 78 -17.70 -1.54 -18.36
CA ILE A 78 -17.03 -2.83 -18.14
C ILE A 78 -17.56 -3.55 -16.89
N GLY A 79 -17.95 -4.81 -17.06
CA GLY A 79 -18.18 -5.76 -15.98
C GLY A 79 -16.92 -6.56 -15.66
N LEU A 80 -16.58 -6.68 -14.36
CA LEU A 80 -15.42 -7.43 -13.86
C LEU A 80 -15.87 -8.56 -12.93
N ASP A 81 -15.53 -9.80 -13.27
CA ASP A 81 -15.62 -10.96 -12.36
C ASP A 81 -14.25 -11.16 -11.69
N VAL A 82 -14.18 -10.90 -10.39
CA VAL A 82 -12.95 -10.99 -9.58
C VAL A 82 -12.80 -12.38 -8.97
N GLY A 83 -11.59 -12.96 -9.05
CA GLY A 83 -11.38 -14.37 -8.71
C GLY A 83 -10.09 -14.69 -7.93
N LEU A 84 -9.93 -15.97 -7.58
CA LEU A 84 -8.67 -16.51 -7.05
C LEU A 84 -7.77 -17.11 -8.15
N GLU A 85 -8.38 -17.65 -9.21
CA GLU A 85 -7.74 -18.21 -10.40
C GLU A 85 -7.06 -17.09 -11.22
N SER A 86 -7.86 -16.25 -11.89
CA SER A 86 -7.48 -14.95 -12.45
C SER A 86 -7.70 -13.86 -11.40
N PHE A 87 -7.03 -12.71 -11.57
CA PHE A 87 -7.27 -11.53 -10.76
C PHE A 87 -8.64 -10.92 -11.06
N TYR A 88 -8.96 -10.77 -12.35
CA TYR A 88 -10.33 -10.64 -12.83
C TYR A 88 -10.45 -11.14 -14.28
N THR A 89 -11.68 -11.37 -14.70
CA THR A 89 -12.08 -11.55 -16.10
C THR A 89 -13.07 -10.45 -16.46
N ASP A 90 -12.89 -9.80 -17.62
CA ASP A 90 -13.86 -8.81 -18.10
C ASP A 90 -14.99 -9.46 -18.91
N GLN A 91 -16.02 -8.67 -19.20
CA GLN A 91 -17.17 -9.11 -20.01
C GLN A 91 -16.81 -9.49 -21.45
N ASN A 92 -15.65 -9.05 -21.96
CA ASN A 92 -15.15 -9.38 -23.30
C ASN A 92 -14.32 -10.69 -23.30
N GLY A 93 -14.19 -11.34 -22.14
CA GLY A 93 -13.42 -12.57 -21.97
C GLY A 93 -11.92 -12.35 -21.74
N GLN A 94 -11.45 -11.10 -21.66
CA GLN A 94 -10.06 -10.80 -21.31
C GLN A 94 -9.80 -11.14 -19.84
N LYS A 95 -8.76 -11.93 -19.59
CA LYS A 95 -8.36 -12.35 -18.25
C LYS A 95 -7.08 -11.67 -17.85
N ILE A 96 -7.07 -11.11 -16.64
CA ILE A 96 -5.82 -10.69 -16.00
C ILE A 96 -5.40 -11.74 -15.00
N ASP A 97 -4.21 -12.29 -15.19
CA ASP A 97 -3.66 -13.31 -14.30
C ASP A 97 -3.44 -12.80 -12.88
N ASN A 98 -3.67 -13.69 -11.90
CA ASN A 98 -3.26 -13.44 -10.54
C ASN A 98 -1.76 -13.73 -10.39
N PRO A 99 -0.90 -12.73 -10.12
CA PRO A 99 0.55 -12.91 -10.05
C PRO A 99 1.01 -13.78 -8.88
N ARG A 100 0.12 -14.15 -7.95
CA ARG A 100 0.35 -15.06 -6.81
C ARG A 100 1.61 -14.72 -6.02
N PHE A 101 1.83 -13.43 -5.73
CA PHE A 101 3.04 -12.92 -5.05
C PHE A 101 3.37 -13.64 -3.73
N LEU A 102 2.34 -14.00 -2.95
CA LEU A 102 2.54 -14.73 -1.70
C LEU A 102 3.13 -16.12 -1.94
N ARG A 103 2.60 -16.87 -2.91
CA ARG A 103 3.08 -18.20 -3.28
C ARG A 103 4.51 -18.15 -3.79
N LYS A 104 4.84 -17.16 -4.64
CA LYS A 104 6.22 -16.90 -5.09
C LYS A 104 7.17 -16.58 -3.92
N GLY A 105 6.69 -15.86 -2.91
CA GLY A 105 7.47 -15.49 -1.72
C GLY A 105 7.56 -16.54 -0.61
N GLU A 106 6.76 -17.61 -0.69
CA GLU A 106 6.50 -18.54 0.41
C GLU A 106 7.75 -19.29 0.88
N LYS A 107 8.56 -19.81 -0.07
CA LYS A 107 9.82 -20.50 0.23
C LYS A 107 10.75 -19.63 1.07
N LYS A 108 10.84 -18.34 0.74
CA LYS A 108 11.66 -17.36 1.47
C LYS A 108 11.07 -17.06 2.86
N LEU A 109 9.76 -16.87 2.95
CA LEU A 109 9.08 -16.64 4.23
C LEU A 109 9.26 -17.82 5.19
N LYS A 110 9.02 -19.06 4.74
CA LYS A 110 9.23 -20.29 5.51
C LYS A 110 10.66 -20.39 6.04
N LYS A 111 11.67 -20.12 5.19
CA LYS A 111 13.09 -20.10 5.61
C LYS A 111 13.37 -19.05 6.69
N LEU A 112 12.81 -17.85 6.55
CA LEU A 112 12.99 -16.77 7.52
C LEU A 112 12.27 -17.03 8.84
N GLN A 113 11.06 -17.61 8.80
CA GLN A 113 10.32 -18.04 9.98
C GLN A 113 11.06 -19.13 10.76
N ARG A 114 11.56 -20.18 10.07
CA ARG A 114 12.40 -21.23 10.70
C ARG A 114 13.64 -20.63 11.37
N ARG A 115 14.33 -19.72 10.68
CA ARG A 115 15.50 -19.02 11.25
C ARG A 115 15.14 -18.21 12.48
N LEU A 116 14.01 -17.51 12.48
CA LEU A 116 13.54 -16.72 13.63
C LEU A 116 13.20 -17.61 14.83
N SER A 117 12.50 -18.73 14.59
CA SER A 117 12.07 -19.67 15.64
C SER A 117 13.25 -20.25 16.41
N ARG A 118 14.35 -20.58 15.70
CA ARG A 118 15.59 -21.11 16.30
C ARG A 118 16.41 -20.09 17.09
N LYS A 119 16.03 -18.80 17.14
CA LYS A 119 16.79 -17.78 17.91
C LYS A 119 16.19 -17.58 19.29
N GLN A 120 17.06 -17.51 20.30
CA GLN A 120 16.70 -17.22 21.69
C GLN A 120 15.85 -15.94 21.79
N LYS A 121 14.73 -16.02 22.51
CA LYS A 121 13.85 -14.88 22.81
C LYS A 121 14.67 -13.76 23.49
N GLY A 122 14.34 -12.50 23.22
CA GLY A 122 15.09 -11.34 23.73
C GLY A 122 16.42 -11.02 23.02
N SER A 123 17.11 -12.02 22.46
CA SER A 123 18.46 -11.82 21.89
C SER A 123 18.51 -10.82 20.73
N SER A 124 19.66 -10.13 20.59
CA SER A 124 19.95 -9.24 19.47
C SER A 124 19.84 -9.96 18.11
N ASN A 125 20.29 -11.22 18.04
CA ASN A 125 20.18 -12.05 16.86
C ASN A 125 18.74 -12.33 16.46
N ARG A 126 17.85 -12.57 17.43
CA ARG A 126 16.42 -12.71 17.16
C ARG A 126 15.80 -11.42 16.64
N ARG A 127 16.21 -10.26 17.18
CA ARG A 127 15.75 -8.95 16.69
C ARG A 127 16.12 -8.73 15.23
N LYS A 128 17.37 -9.02 14.86
CA LYS A 128 17.86 -8.98 13.46
C LYS A 128 17.06 -9.93 12.55
N ALA A 129 16.80 -11.17 13.01
CA ALA A 129 16.01 -12.15 12.25
C ALA A 129 14.55 -11.68 12.05
N ARG A 130 13.92 -11.13 13.10
CA ARG A 130 12.56 -10.58 13.05
C ARG A 130 12.46 -9.44 12.03
N ALA A 131 13.43 -8.54 12.01
CA ALA A 131 13.49 -7.45 11.04
C ALA A 131 13.57 -7.96 9.59
N LYS A 132 14.40 -8.98 9.32
CA LYS A 132 14.49 -9.61 7.99
C LYS A 132 13.17 -10.24 7.55
N LEU A 133 12.48 -10.94 8.47
CA LEU A 133 11.16 -11.52 8.20
C LEU A 133 10.12 -10.42 7.91
N ALA A 134 10.08 -9.37 8.73
CA ALA A 134 9.16 -8.25 8.56
C ALA A 134 9.35 -7.54 7.20
N LYS A 135 10.60 -7.32 6.77
CA LYS A 135 10.91 -6.76 5.45
C LYS A 135 10.42 -7.65 4.30
N ALA A 136 10.50 -8.98 4.45
CA ALA A 136 9.99 -9.91 3.43
C ALA A 136 8.46 -9.86 3.31
N HIS A 137 7.73 -9.82 4.44
CA HIS A 137 6.29 -9.61 4.43
C HIS A 137 5.89 -8.26 3.82
N LEU A 138 6.63 -7.19 4.18
CA LEU A 138 6.38 -5.86 3.63
C LEU A 138 6.57 -5.83 2.11
N LYS A 139 7.59 -6.51 1.57
CA LYS A 139 7.80 -6.61 0.11
C LYS A 139 6.58 -7.23 -0.58
N ILE A 140 6.09 -8.37 -0.09
CA ILE A 140 4.92 -9.05 -0.67
C ILE A 140 3.68 -8.17 -0.57
N SER A 141 3.45 -7.52 0.58
CA SER A 141 2.34 -6.59 0.76
C SER A 141 2.38 -5.43 -0.24
N ARG A 142 3.57 -4.85 -0.47
CA ARG A 142 3.74 -3.77 -1.46
C ARG A 142 3.51 -4.24 -2.88
N GLN A 143 4.02 -5.40 -3.27
CA GLN A 143 3.80 -5.96 -4.61
C GLN A 143 2.30 -6.18 -4.89
N ARG A 144 1.57 -6.75 -3.91
CA ARG A 144 0.12 -6.93 -4.02
C ARG A 144 -0.61 -5.60 -4.18
N LYS A 145 -0.28 -4.60 -3.36
CA LYS A 145 -0.92 -3.29 -3.39
C LYS A 145 -0.60 -2.52 -4.68
N ASP A 146 0.65 -2.54 -5.11
CA ASP A 146 1.11 -1.87 -6.33
C ASP A 146 0.41 -2.43 -7.57
N PHE A 147 0.38 -3.77 -7.69
CA PHE A 147 -0.34 -4.44 -8.77
C PHE A 147 -1.82 -4.04 -8.80
N ALA A 148 -2.53 -4.17 -7.68
CA ALA A 148 -3.95 -3.83 -7.62
C ALA A 148 -4.23 -2.37 -7.95
N ILE A 149 -3.43 -1.42 -7.43
CA ILE A 149 -3.64 0.02 -7.68
C ILE A 149 -3.38 0.38 -9.14
N LYS A 150 -2.30 -0.14 -9.74
CA LYS A 150 -1.99 0.12 -11.15
C LYS A 150 -3.10 -0.38 -12.05
N LEU A 151 -3.57 -1.60 -11.78
CA LEU A 151 -4.62 -2.20 -12.58
C LEU A 151 -5.95 -1.44 -12.41
N ALA A 152 -6.34 -1.12 -11.17
CA ALA A 152 -7.52 -0.31 -10.90
C ALA A 152 -7.47 1.04 -11.60
N ARG A 153 -6.30 1.70 -11.62
CA ARG A 153 -6.11 2.94 -12.40
C ARG A 153 -6.36 2.72 -13.89
N CYS A 154 -5.79 1.67 -14.49
CA CYS A 154 -6.03 1.38 -15.90
C CYS A 154 -7.54 1.20 -16.18
N VAL A 155 -8.25 0.43 -15.36
CA VAL A 155 -9.70 0.23 -15.54
C VAL A 155 -10.47 1.54 -15.40
N ILE A 156 -10.19 2.33 -14.35
CA ILE A 156 -10.87 3.60 -14.07
C ILE A 156 -10.65 4.65 -15.16
N TYR A 157 -9.43 4.73 -15.71
CA TYR A 157 -9.14 5.70 -16.77
C TYR A 157 -9.67 5.29 -18.14
N SER A 158 -10.03 4.02 -18.35
CA SER A 158 -10.49 3.50 -19.64
C SER A 158 -11.99 3.26 -19.72
N ASN A 159 -12.75 3.46 -18.64
CA ASN A 159 -14.17 3.17 -18.59
C ASN A 159 -14.92 4.20 -17.73
N ASP A 160 -16.12 4.59 -18.16
CA ASP A 160 -16.96 5.52 -17.43
C ASP A 160 -17.79 4.83 -16.36
N VAL A 161 -18.18 3.57 -16.61
CA VAL A 161 -18.95 2.74 -15.67
C VAL A 161 -18.26 1.41 -15.47
N ILE A 162 -18.07 1.04 -14.19
CA ILE A 162 -17.45 -0.21 -13.78
C ILE A 162 -18.42 -0.96 -12.90
N ALA A 163 -18.88 -2.13 -13.36
CA ALA A 163 -19.62 -3.08 -12.55
C ALA A 163 -18.68 -4.17 -12.04
N TYR A 164 -18.74 -4.48 -10.75
CA TYR A 164 -17.98 -5.57 -10.16
C TYR A 164 -18.77 -6.21 -9.02
N GLU A 165 -18.47 -7.47 -8.73
CA GLU A 165 -19.11 -8.18 -7.63
C GLU A 165 -18.51 -7.77 -6.27
N ASP A 166 -19.36 -7.48 -5.28
CA ASP A 166 -18.94 -7.36 -3.88
C ASP A 166 -18.75 -8.75 -3.26
N LEU A 167 -17.57 -9.33 -3.48
CA LEU A 167 -17.26 -10.67 -3.00
C LEU A 167 -16.75 -10.66 -1.57
N ARG A 168 -17.45 -11.38 -0.69
CA ARG A 168 -16.97 -11.66 0.66
C ARG A 168 -15.95 -12.80 0.62
N ASN A 169 -14.96 -12.76 1.52
CA ASN A 169 -13.87 -13.77 1.57
C ASN A 169 -14.35 -15.24 1.60
N LYS A 170 -15.51 -15.51 2.22
CA LYS A 170 -16.13 -16.85 2.25
C LYS A 170 -16.61 -17.30 0.87
N GLU A 171 -17.16 -16.38 0.07
CA GLU A 171 -17.69 -16.64 -1.27
C GLU A 171 -16.55 -16.92 -2.26
N LEU A 172 -15.45 -16.15 -2.19
CA LEU A 172 -14.24 -16.38 -2.99
C LEU A 172 -13.64 -17.78 -2.79
N THR A 173 -13.60 -18.24 -1.53
CA THR A 173 -13.05 -19.56 -1.20
C THR A 173 -13.96 -20.69 -1.73
N LYS A 174 -15.28 -20.49 -1.69
CA LYS A 174 -16.25 -21.42 -2.29
C LYS A 174 -16.15 -21.46 -3.82
N LYS A 175 -16.09 -20.31 -4.50
CA LYS A 175 -15.93 -20.22 -5.96
C LYS A 175 -14.68 -20.98 -6.44
N SER A 176 -13.57 -20.89 -5.69
CA SER A 176 -12.34 -21.61 -6.02
C SER A 176 -12.40 -23.12 -5.78
N LEU A 177 -13.32 -23.60 -4.94
CA LEU A 177 -13.56 -25.04 -4.75
C LEU A 177 -14.46 -25.58 -5.86
N SER A 178 -15.52 -24.84 -6.22
CA SER A 178 -16.43 -25.23 -7.31
C SER A 178 -15.74 -25.20 -8.68
N SER A 179 -14.84 -24.25 -8.93
CA SER A 179 -14.10 -24.16 -10.21
C SER A 179 -13.09 -25.30 -10.43
N LYS A 180 -12.84 -26.14 -9.42
CA LYS A 180 -11.95 -27.32 -9.50
C LYS A 180 -12.70 -28.63 -9.69
N ILE A 181 -14.04 -28.59 -9.66
CA ILE A 181 -14.90 -29.78 -9.75
C ILE A 181 -15.39 -30.01 -11.20
N ASN A 182 -15.01 -29.14 -12.14
CA ASN A 182 -15.27 -29.29 -13.58
C ASN A 182 -13.98 -29.57 -14.35
#